data_AF-G8BBH0-F1
#
_entry.id   AF-G8BBH0-F1
#
_cell.length_a   1.000
_cell.length_b   1.000
_cell.length_c   1.000
_cell.angle_alpha   90.00
_cell.angle_beta   90.00
_cell.angle_gamma   90.00
#
_symmetry.space_group_name_H-M   'P 1'
#
loop_
_entity.id
_entity.type
_entity.pdbx_description
1 polymer ?
#
loop_
_entity_poly.entity_id
_entity_poly.type
_entity_poly.pdbx_seq_one_letter_code
_entity_poly.pdbx_strand_id
1 'polypeptide(L)'
;MDPTNDPNFMPPSKNKNIEPTAPSHAIPQNIPIQPFVMEDLGEALDDPAPHPASSLKPAVIRGRSYESGGESESRYHSKIPRKHTELTNSSSDEEEIIVDIAEPEEKPHKEILPPSIQVRSSQIADLEEVPHGIQRQATELSDYNFPTHRLATTLTDESKSPLVIVACGSYSPITYLHLRMFEMALDAVIEQTRFEVIGGYYSPVSSNYKKQGLAPAHHRVRMCELACERTSSWLMVDAWESLQPKYTRTALVLDHFNEEINIKRGGIMTKSGKRRGVKIMLLAGGDLIESMGEPDVWADQDLHHILGKYGCLIVERTGSDVRSFLLSHDIMYEHRKNILVIKQLIYNDISSTKIRLFIRRGMSVQYLLPNSVIRYIQQHNLYGDSEPVKEVMSERAD
;
A
#
# COMPACT_ATOMS: atom_id res chain seq x y z
N MET A 1 7.72 -14.08 -3.75
CA MET A 1 7.84 -15.32 -2.97
C MET A 1 8.28 -16.44 -3.90
N ASP A 2 9.56 -16.47 -4.23
CA ASP A 2 10.14 -17.47 -5.14
C ASP A 2 10.24 -18.85 -4.42
N PRO A 3 9.53 -19.89 -4.91
CA PRO A 3 9.53 -21.23 -4.34
C PRO A 3 10.91 -21.89 -4.18
N THR A 4 11.92 -21.51 -4.97
CA THR A 4 13.27 -22.11 -4.91
C THR A 4 13.95 -21.94 -3.55
N ASN A 5 13.50 -21.00 -2.73
CA ASN A 5 14.04 -20.73 -1.40
C ASN A 5 13.45 -21.65 -0.30
N ASP A 6 12.51 -22.54 -0.64
CA ASP A 6 12.04 -23.59 0.27
C ASP A 6 13.14 -24.67 0.44
N PRO A 7 13.56 -25.02 1.67
CA PRO A 7 14.50 -26.12 1.90
C PRO A 7 14.04 -27.48 1.38
N ASN A 8 12.73 -27.67 1.21
CA ASN A 8 12.15 -28.88 0.64
C ASN A 8 11.68 -28.68 -0.80
N PHE A 9 12.17 -27.63 -1.48
CA PHE A 9 11.80 -27.34 -2.85
C PHE A 9 12.08 -28.54 -3.74
N MET A 10 11.01 -29.05 -4.35
CA MET A 10 11.08 -30.01 -5.43
C MET A 10 10.48 -29.34 -6.65
N PRO A 11 11.21 -29.29 -7.78
CA PRO A 11 10.66 -28.72 -9.00
C PRO A 11 9.33 -29.40 -9.37
N PRO A 12 8.32 -28.64 -9.86
CA PRO A 12 7.01 -29.19 -10.22
C PRO A 12 7.08 -30.42 -11.12
N SER A 13 8.04 -30.47 -12.05
CA SER A 13 8.28 -31.63 -12.92
C SER A 13 8.56 -32.93 -12.17
N LYS A 14 9.10 -32.84 -10.95
CA LYS A 14 9.49 -33.97 -10.09
C LYS A 14 8.52 -34.22 -8.94
N ASN A 15 7.60 -33.30 -8.65
CA ASN A 15 6.66 -33.41 -7.53
C ASN A 15 5.24 -33.69 -8.03
N LYS A 16 4.80 -34.96 -7.96
CA LYS A 16 3.45 -35.37 -8.40
C LYS A 16 2.36 -35.19 -7.35
N ASN A 17 2.73 -34.93 -6.09
CA ASN A 17 1.80 -34.83 -4.95
C ASN A 17 1.82 -33.42 -4.36
N ILE A 18 1.58 -32.42 -5.21
CA ILE A 18 1.43 -31.04 -4.77
C ILE A 18 0.06 -30.92 -4.08
N GLU A 19 0.03 -30.24 -2.94
CA GLU A 19 -1.21 -29.97 -2.21
C GLU A 19 -2.22 -29.26 -3.12
N PRO A 20 -3.49 -29.71 -3.20
CA PRO A 20 -4.45 -29.11 -4.11
C PRO A 20 -4.82 -27.70 -3.64
N THR A 21 -5.05 -26.80 -4.61
CA THR A 21 -5.64 -25.48 -4.35
C THR A 21 -7.14 -25.57 -4.11
N ALA A 22 -7.74 -24.51 -3.58
CA ALA A 22 -9.17 -24.45 -3.35
C ALA A 22 -9.97 -24.70 -4.65
N PRO A 23 -11.09 -25.43 -4.59
CA PRO A 23 -11.85 -25.73 -5.78
C PRO A 23 -12.50 -24.47 -6.35
N SER A 24 -12.63 -24.38 -7.66
CA SER A 24 -13.12 -23.18 -8.36
C SER A 24 -14.52 -22.70 -7.93
N HIS A 25 -15.36 -23.57 -7.35
CA HIS A 25 -16.68 -23.20 -6.84
C HIS A 25 -16.65 -22.49 -5.48
N ALA A 26 -15.55 -22.61 -4.73
CA ALA A 26 -15.34 -21.94 -3.46
C ALA A 26 -14.77 -20.51 -3.64
N ILE A 27 -14.36 -20.16 -4.86
CA ILE A 27 -13.83 -18.83 -5.19
C ILE A 27 -14.92 -18.07 -5.95
N PRO A 28 -15.26 -16.83 -5.56
CA PRO A 28 -16.23 -16.02 -6.29
C PRO A 28 -15.87 -15.87 -7.76
N GLN A 29 -16.86 -16.06 -8.64
CA GLN A 29 -16.72 -15.82 -10.08
C GLN A 29 -16.76 -14.30 -10.34
N ASN A 30 -15.64 -13.63 -10.10
CA ASN A 30 -15.53 -12.19 -10.22
C ASN A 30 -14.97 -11.78 -11.59
N ILE A 31 -15.44 -10.63 -12.08
CA ILE A 31 -15.05 -10.06 -13.37
C ILE A 31 -13.52 -9.83 -13.41
N PRO A 32 -12.86 -9.93 -14.57
CA PRO A 32 -11.46 -9.56 -14.70
C PRO A 32 -11.19 -8.09 -14.34
N ILE A 33 -9.98 -7.79 -13.89
CA ILE A 33 -9.57 -6.42 -13.56
C ILE A 33 -9.22 -5.62 -14.82
N GLN A 34 -10.24 -5.23 -15.56
CA GLN A 34 -10.04 -4.49 -16.81
C GLN A 34 -10.05 -2.98 -16.56
N PRO A 35 -9.12 -2.24 -17.19
CA PRO A 35 -9.23 -0.80 -17.31
C PRO A 35 -10.53 -0.41 -18.02
N PHE A 36 -11.09 0.76 -17.69
CA PHE A 36 -12.19 1.36 -18.44
C PHE A 36 -11.85 1.43 -19.93
N VAL A 37 -12.75 0.94 -20.77
CA VAL A 37 -12.68 1.06 -22.23
C VAL A 37 -13.54 2.26 -22.65
N MET A 38 -13.27 2.87 -23.80
CA MET A 38 -13.99 4.06 -24.27
C MET A 38 -15.52 3.85 -24.35
N GLU A 39 -15.97 2.62 -24.59
CA GLU A 39 -17.38 2.21 -24.55
C GLU A 39 -18.00 2.38 -23.15
N ASP A 40 -17.21 2.22 -22.08
CA ASP A 40 -17.66 2.41 -20.69
C ASP A 40 -17.97 3.87 -20.32
N LEU A 41 -17.50 4.82 -21.13
CA LEU A 41 -17.73 6.27 -20.97
C LEU A 41 -18.98 6.75 -21.73
N GLY A 42 -19.59 5.89 -22.54
CA GLY A 42 -20.62 6.25 -23.51
C GLY A 42 -22.00 5.69 -23.20
N GLU A 43 -22.65 6.17 -22.14
CA GLU A 43 -24.12 6.04 -21.98
C GLU A 43 -24.86 7.39 -21.91
N ALA A 44 -24.22 8.50 -22.29
CA ALA A 44 -24.86 9.83 -22.25
C ALA A 44 -24.50 10.78 -23.42
N LEU A 45 -24.09 10.26 -24.58
CA LEU A 45 -23.76 11.10 -25.75
C LEU A 45 -24.70 10.91 -26.96
N ASP A 46 -25.45 9.81 -27.01
CA ASP A 46 -26.36 9.50 -28.13
C ASP A 46 -27.84 9.72 -27.83
N ASP A 47 -28.19 10.23 -26.63
CA ASP A 47 -29.54 10.69 -26.39
C ASP A 47 -29.80 11.95 -27.23
N PRO A 48 -30.76 11.93 -28.17
CA PRO A 48 -31.09 13.13 -28.93
C PRO A 48 -31.49 14.23 -27.96
N ALA A 49 -30.85 15.39 -28.07
CA ALA A 49 -31.18 16.56 -27.26
C ALA A 49 -32.71 16.75 -27.25
N PRO A 50 -33.35 16.89 -26.07
CA PRO A 50 -34.79 17.00 -26.00
C PRO A 50 -35.24 18.19 -26.85
N HIS A 51 -35.95 17.90 -27.94
CA HIS A 51 -36.45 18.92 -28.85
C HIS A 51 -37.30 19.94 -28.06
N PRO A 52 -37.08 21.25 -28.26
CA PRO A 52 -37.89 22.26 -27.60
C PRO A 52 -39.32 22.18 -28.14
N ALA A 53 -40.24 21.70 -27.30
CA ALA A 53 -41.67 21.76 -27.57
C ALA A 53 -42.12 23.24 -27.68
N SER A 54 -42.99 23.49 -28.65
CA SER A 54 -43.39 24.81 -29.11
C SER A 54 -44.07 25.68 -28.05
N SER A 55 -43.61 26.93 -28.00
CA SER A 55 -44.39 28.18 -27.84
C SER A 55 -45.38 28.31 -26.67
N LEU A 56 -44.99 29.12 -25.68
CA LEU A 56 -45.90 30.05 -25.01
C LEU A 56 -45.30 31.47 -25.12
N LYS A 57 -46.09 32.38 -25.67
CA LYS A 57 -45.75 33.77 -26.01
C LYS A 57 -45.55 34.63 -24.74
N PRO A 58 -44.58 35.54 -24.68
CA PRO A 58 -44.59 36.64 -23.71
C PRO A 58 -45.41 37.83 -24.26
N ALA A 59 -46.29 38.35 -23.41
CA ALA A 59 -47.11 39.52 -23.68
C ALA A 59 -46.29 40.82 -23.67
N VAL A 60 -46.64 41.72 -24.59
CA VAL A 60 -46.13 43.09 -24.74
C VAL A 60 -46.85 44.00 -23.75
N ILE A 61 -46.10 44.79 -22.96
CA ILE A 61 -46.60 46.03 -22.35
C ILE A 61 -45.60 47.17 -22.65
N ARG A 62 -46.13 48.26 -23.19
CA ARG A 62 -45.46 49.50 -23.65
C ARG A 62 -45.52 50.60 -22.58
N GLY A 63 -44.50 51.47 -22.60
CA GLY A 63 -44.49 52.85 -22.06
C GLY A 63 -43.67 52.98 -20.77
N ARG A 64 -42.80 53.98 -20.55
CA ARG A 64 -42.65 55.34 -21.10
C ARG A 64 -41.21 55.86 -20.85
N SER A 65 -40.86 56.88 -21.64
CA SER A 65 -39.66 57.76 -21.66
C SER A 65 -39.17 58.37 -20.34
N TYR A 66 -37.88 58.72 -20.23
CA TYR A 66 -37.34 60.07 -19.98
C TYR A 66 -35.79 60.10 -19.97
N GLU A 67 -35.21 61.22 -20.39
CA GLU A 67 -33.78 61.52 -20.53
C GLU A 67 -33.07 61.97 -19.23
N SER A 68 -31.74 61.86 -19.26
CA SER A 68 -30.70 62.74 -18.66
C SER A 68 -30.21 62.52 -17.22
N GLY A 69 -28.87 62.46 -17.11
CA GLY A 69 -28.09 62.98 -15.98
C GLY A 69 -27.62 62.00 -14.90
N GLY A 70 -26.30 61.92 -14.67
CA GLY A 70 -25.72 61.47 -13.39
C GLY A 70 -24.56 60.48 -13.51
N GLU A 71 -23.36 60.94 -13.17
CA GLU A 71 -22.12 60.17 -12.99
C GLU A 71 -22.25 59.06 -11.92
N SER A 72 -21.59 57.91 -12.11
CA SER A 72 -20.81 57.25 -11.05
C SER A 72 -20.00 56.05 -11.58
N GLU A 73 -18.79 55.94 -11.05
CA GLU A 73 -17.76 54.95 -11.32
C GLU A 73 -18.14 53.53 -10.82
N SER A 74 -17.62 52.48 -11.48
CA SER A 74 -17.12 51.30 -10.78
C SER A 74 -16.24 50.41 -11.69
N ARG A 75 -14.92 50.52 -11.52
CA ARG A 75 -13.96 49.47 -11.89
C ARG A 75 -13.81 48.53 -10.69
N TYR A 76 -14.17 47.26 -10.86
CA TYR A 76 -13.90 46.24 -9.84
C TYR A 76 -12.42 45.84 -9.89
N HIS A 77 -11.65 46.23 -8.87
CA HIS A 77 -10.31 45.73 -8.58
C HIS A 77 -10.36 44.85 -7.32
N SER A 78 -10.02 43.57 -7.46
CA SER A 78 -9.81 42.66 -6.33
C SER A 78 -8.48 42.97 -5.63
N LYS A 79 -8.54 43.39 -4.36
CA LYS A 79 -7.35 43.60 -3.51
C LYS A 79 -7.21 42.46 -2.52
N ILE A 80 -6.14 41.68 -2.64
CA ILE A 80 -5.65 40.74 -1.62
C ILE A 80 -4.75 41.54 -0.65
N PRO A 81 -5.02 41.61 0.66
CA PRO A 81 -4.13 42.31 1.59
C PRO A 81 -2.87 41.49 1.90
N ARG A 82 -1.69 41.99 1.50
CA ARG A 82 -0.39 41.53 2.01
C ARG A 82 -0.06 42.32 3.28
N LYS A 83 0.04 41.67 4.44
CA LYS A 83 0.64 42.28 5.63
C LYS A 83 2.17 42.21 5.50
N HIS A 84 2.79 43.36 5.31
CA HIS A 84 4.20 43.60 5.59
C HIS A 84 4.29 44.08 7.04
N THR A 85 5.10 43.45 7.88
CA THR A 85 5.58 44.04 9.13
C THR A 85 7.09 44.14 9.03
N GLU A 86 7.55 45.37 8.88
CA GLU A 86 8.95 45.77 8.85
C GLU A 86 9.55 45.68 10.27
N LEU A 87 10.81 45.25 10.32
CA LEU A 87 11.66 45.24 11.50
C LEU A 87 11.95 46.69 11.92
N THR A 88 11.55 47.09 13.12
CA THR A 88 11.98 48.35 13.75
C THR A 88 12.89 48.07 14.93
N ASN A 89 14.17 48.40 14.77
CA ASN A 89 15.09 48.68 15.87
C ASN A 89 14.79 50.10 16.38
N SER A 90 14.60 50.28 17.68
CA SER A 90 14.94 51.55 18.34
C SER A 90 15.17 51.37 19.84
N SER A 91 16.13 52.16 20.30
CA SER A 91 16.85 52.19 21.55
C SER A 91 16.12 52.89 22.70
N SER A 92 16.44 52.45 23.92
CA SER A 92 16.59 53.19 25.20
C SER A 92 15.61 54.30 25.58
N ASP A 93 14.90 54.10 26.69
CA ASP A 93 14.76 55.07 27.77
C ASP A 93 14.59 54.30 29.10
N GLU A 94 15.41 54.64 30.10
CA GLU A 94 15.41 54.09 31.44
C GLU A 94 14.46 54.88 32.34
N GLU A 95 13.57 54.20 33.07
CA GLU A 95 13.12 54.63 34.40
C GLU A 95 13.02 53.40 35.32
N GLU A 96 13.76 53.46 36.43
CA GLU A 96 13.92 52.45 37.47
C GLU A 96 12.65 52.27 38.32
N ILE A 97 12.10 51.05 38.43
CA ILE A 97 11.21 50.68 39.55
C ILE A 97 11.40 49.21 39.96
N ILE A 98 12.08 49.04 41.10
CA ILE A 98 11.98 47.98 42.14
C ILE A 98 12.37 46.55 41.75
N VAL A 99 13.52 46.16 42.31
CA VAL A 99 14.08 44.81 42.43
C VAL A 99 13.21 43.95 43.34
N ASP A 100 12.53 42.95 42.77
CA ASP A 100 12.27 41.69 43.46
C ASP A 100 13.24 40.65 42.91
N ILE A 101 14.21 40.27 43.72
CA ILE A 101 15.18 39.21 43.40
C ILE A 101 14.43 37.88 43.49
N ALA A 102 13.78 37.49 42.40
CA ALA A 102 13.49 36.09 42.12
C ALA A 102 14.65 35.55 41.28
N GLU A 103 15.32 34.52 41.79
CA GLU A 103 16.36 33.79 41.07
C GLU A 103 15.89 33.45 39.64
N PRO A 104 16.73 33.62 38.61
CA PRO A 104 16.36 33.15 37.29
C PRO A 104 16.27 31.62 37.35
N GLU A 105 15.06 31.07 37.27
CA GLU A 105 14.89 29.66 36.93
C GLU A 105 15.64 29.43 35.61
N GLU A 106 16.79 28.77 35.70
CA GLU A 106 17.53 28.27 34.54
C GLU A 106 16.57 27.39 33.75
N LYS A 107 16.01 27.91 32.66
CA LYS A 107 15.36 27.07 31.66
C LYS A 107 16.40 26.02 31.28
N PRO A 108 16.13 24.72 31.43
CA PRO A 108 17.13 23.69 31.20
C PRO A 108 17.67 23.90 29.79
N HIS A 109 18.98 24.18 29.69
CA HIS A 109 19.66 24.23 28.42
C HIS A 109 19.39 22.88 27.73
N LYS A 110 18.56 22.89 26.67
CA LYS A 110 18.39 21.71 25.84
C LYS A 110 19.74 21.42 25.22
N GLU A 111 20.44 20.46 25.79
CA GLU A 111 21.74 20.03 25.31
C GLU A 111 21.58 19.50 23.88
N ILE A 112 22.03 20.29 22.90
CA ILE A 112 22.02 19.90 21.50
C ILE A 112 23.25 19.01 21.29
N LEU A 113 23.02 17.70 21.44
CA LEU A 113 24.04 16.70 21.18
C LEU A 113 24.33 16.59 19.67
N PRO A 114 25.54 16.12 19.26
CA PRO A 114 25.85 15.89 17.86
C PRO A 114 24.87 14.90 17.21
N PRO A 115 24.67 14.98 15.88
CA PRO A 115 23.81 14.05 15.16
C PRO A 115 24.29 12.62 15.37
N SER A 116 23.37 11.73 15.76
CA SER A 116 23.63 10.30 15.94
C SER A 116 22.83 9.49 14.93
N ILE A 117 23.41 8.37 14.48
CA ILE A 117 22.74 7.39 13.64
C ILE A 117 21.69 6.59 14.44
N GLN A 118 21.90 6.48 15.75
CA GLN A 118 20.91 5.93 16.67
C GLN A 118 19.73 6.89 16.80
N VAL A 119 18.53 6.32 16.69
CA VAL A 119 17.28 7.07 16.80
C VAL A 119 16.92 7.15 18.28
N ARG A 120 16.80 8.36 18.82
CA ARG A 120 16.54 8.55 20.26
C ARG A 120 15.05 8.49 20.55
N SER A 121 14.70 7.91 21.69
CA SER A 121 13.31 7.84 22.17
C SER A 121 12.63 9.21 22.26
N SER A 122 13.38 10.25 22.67
CA SER A 122 12.88 11.62 22.82
C SER A 122 12.63 12.36 21.50
N GLN A 123 13.17 11.90 20.37
CA GLN A 123 12.95 12.52 19.05
C GLN A 123 11.57 12.16 18.46
N ILE A 124 10.80 11.31 19.15
CA ILE A 124 9.63 10.62 18.57
C ILE A 124 8.51 10.45 19.61
N ALA A 125 8.43 11.33 20.61
CA ALA A 125 7.51 11.20 21.75
C ALA A 125 6.04 10.99 21.36
N ASP A 126 5.64 11.33 20.13
CA ASP A 126 4.27 11.14 19.63
C ASP A 126 4.03 9.80 18.89
N LEU A 127 5.03 8.94 18.62
CA LEU A 127 4.88 7.74 17.75
C LEU A 127 4.97 6.35 18.41
N GLU A 128 5.06 6.26 19.73
CA GLU A 128 5.41 4.99 20.42
C GLU A 128 4.26 4.15 20.97
N GLU A 129 3.09 4.73 21.21
CA GLU A 129 1.96 3.95 21.70
C GLU A 129 1.24 3.33 20.51
N VAL A 130 1.31 2.00 20.37
CA VAL A 130 0.36 1.25 19.52
C VAL A 130 -1.03 1.80 19.84
N PRO A 131 -1.85 2.20 18.85
CA PRO A 131 -3.19 2.70 19.14
C PRO A 131 -3.91 1.72 20.08
N HIS A 132 -4.30 2.22 21.25
CA HIS A 132 -4.96 1.42 22.28
C HIS A 132 -6.18 0.72 21.65
N GLY A 133 -6.16 -0.62 21.58
CA GLY A 133 -7.24 -1.43 21.02
C GLY A 133 -6.91 -2.22 19.74
N ILE A 134 -5.73 -2.04 19.11
CA ILE A 134 -5.32 -2.91 18.00
C ILE A 134 -4.74 -4.22 18.55
N GLN A 135 -5.41 -5.34 18.26
CA GLN A 135 -4.92 -6.67 18.60
C GLN A 135 -3.70 -7.01 17.74
N ARG A 136 -2.61 -7.40 18.40
CA ARG A 136 -1.39 -7.86 17.74
C ARG A 136 -1.59 -9.24 17.13
N GLN A 137 -0.87 -9.51 16.05
CA GLN A 137 -0.83 -10.82 15.43
C GLN A 137 -0.20 -11.86 16.36
N ALA A 138 -0.72 -13.08 16.28
CA ALA A 138 -0.28 -14.19 17.10
C ALA A 138 1.14 -14.64 16.73
N THR A 139 1.85 -15.18 17.73
CA THR A 139 3.14 -15.86 17.53
C THR A 139 2.99 -17.38 17.37
N GLU A 140 1.81 -17.91 17.68
CA GLU A 140 1.46 -19.32 17.58
C GLU A 140 0.13 -19.48 16.84
N LEU A 141 -0.04 -20.60 16.13
CA LEU A 141 -1.24 -20.85 15.31
C LEU A 141 -2.51 -21.06 16.17
N SER A 142 -2.39 -21.51 17.41
CA SER A 142 -3.54 -21.68 18.32
C SER A 142 -4.22 -20.37 18.70
N ASP A 143 -3.45 -19.28 18.76
CA ASP A 143 -3.92 -17.95 19.16
C ASP A 143 -4.27 -17.07 17.94
N TYR A 144 -4.08 -17.61 16.74
CA TYR A 144 -4.26 -16.90 15.49
C TYR A 144 -5.72 -16.48 15.28
N ASN A 145 -5.91 -15.22 14.89
CA ASN A 145 -7.18 -14.66 14.47
C ASN A 145 -6.97 -13.79 13.23
N PHE A 146 -7.83 -13.99 12.22
CA PHE A 146 -7.74 -13.21 10.98
C PHE A 146 -7.97 -11.70 11.26
N PRO A 147 -7.03 -10.82 10.88
CA PRO A 147 -7.13 -9.39 11.16
C PRO A 147 -8.26 -8.74 10.35
N THR A 148 -9.21 -8.08 11.02
CA THR A 148 -10.33 -7.38 10.36
C THR A 148 -10.50 -5.93 10.79
N HIS A 149 -9.63 -5.42 11.65
CA HIS A 149 -9.81 -4.11 12.31
C HIS A 149 -9.82 -2.92 11.34
N ARG A 150 -9.35 -3.08 10.10
CA ARG A 150 -9.40 -2.08 9.01
C ARG A 150 -10.07 -2.60 7.74
N LEU A 151 -10.70 -3.78 7.80
CA LEU A 151 -11.44 -4.32 6.67
C LEU A 151 -12.80 -3.62 6.58
N ALA A 152 -13.13 -3.05 5.42
CA ALA A 152 -14.43 -2.42 5.25
C ALA A 152 -15.55 -3.47 5.37
N THR A 153 -16.59 -3.12 6.11
CA THR A 153 -17.74 -4.01 6.38
C THR A 153 -18.85 -3.86 5.34
N THR A 154 -18.92 -2.69 4.70
CA THR A 154 -19.95 -2.34 3.72
C THR A 154 -19.31 -1.64 2.53
N LEU A 155 -19.76 -2.01 1.32
CA LEU A 155 -19.36 -1.39 0.07
C LEU A 155 -19.95 0.02 -0.06
N THR A 156 -19.13 0.99 -0.44
CA THR A 156 -19.56 2.39 -0.58
C THR A 156 -20.35 2.60 -1.86
N ASP A 157 -19.87 2.04 -2.97
CA ASP A 157 -20.48 2.12 -4.30
C ASP A 157 -20.95 0.74 -4.78
N GLU A 158 -22.27 0.54 -4.82
CA GLU A 158 -22.85 -0.75 -5.25
C GLU A 158 -22.64 -1.08 -6.74
N SER A 159 -22.25 -0.11 -7.56
CA SER A 159 -21.89 -0.37 -8.95
C SER A 159 -20.52 -1.05 -9.08
N LYS A 160 -19.68 -0.94 -8.04
CA LYS A 160 -18.33 -1.49 -8.03
C LYS A 160 -18.28 -2.92 -7.50
N SER A 161 -17.21 -3.61 -7.88
CA SER A 161 -16.87 -4.94 -7.35
C SER A 161 -15.88 -4.80 -6.19
N PRO A 162 -16.10 -5.48 -5.05
CA PRO A 162 -15.18 -5.40 -3.91
C PRO A 162 -13.86 -6.12 -4.18
N LEU A 163 -12.76 -5.50 -3.79
CA LEU A 163 -11.39 -5.98 -3.99
C LEU A 163 -10.58 -5.93 -2.68
N VAL A 164 -9.87 -7.01 -2.39
CA VAL A 164 -8.82 -7.06 -1.37
C VAL A 164 -7.47 -7.27 -2.04
N ILE A 165 -6.49 -6.49 -1.60
CA ILE A 165 -5.12 -6.56 -2.11
C ILE A 165 -4.24 -7.27 -1.09
N VAL A 166 -3.53 -8.31 -1.52
CA VAL A 166 -2.63 -9.09 -0.67
C VAL A 166 -1.22 -9.01 -1.22
N ALA A 167 -0.25 -8.56 -0.43
CA ALA A 167 1.16 -8.61 -0.80
C ALA A 167 1.86 -9.69 0.04
N CYS A 168 2.38 -10.72 -0.64
CA CYS A 168 3.18 -11.77 0.00
C CYS A 168 4.66 -11.42 -0.15
N GLY A 169 5.45 -11.56 0.92
CA GLY A 169 6.86 -11.18 0.84
C GLY A 169 7.69 -11.47 2.08
N SER A 170 9.00 -11.29 1.93
CA SER A 170 9.93 -11.50 3.03
C SER A 170 9.82 -10.41 4.09
N TYR A 171 9.75 -9.13 3.71
CA TYR A 171 9.73 -7.98 4.63
C TYR A 171 10.84 -8.02 5.69
N SER A 172 12.08 -8.24 5.25
CA SER A 172 13.27 -8.38 6.12
C SER A 172 14.30 -7.27 5.88
N PRO A 173 14.04 -6.02 6.28
CA PRO A 173 12.79 -5.49 6.88
C PRO A 173 11.78 -4.96 5.83
N ILE A 174 10.58 -4.56 6.28
CA ILE A 174 9.67 -3.71 5.49
C ILE A 174 10.29 -2.32 5.27
N THR A 175 9.94 -1.63 4.18
CA THR A 175 10.48 -0.31 3.79
C THR A 175 9.36 0.59 3.28
N TYR A 176 9.63 1.89 3.11
CA TYR A 176 8.64 2.79 2.49
C TYR A 176 8.26 2.40 1.06
N LEU A 177 9.12 1.69 0.32
CA LEU A 177 8.76 1.19 -1.00
C LEU A 177 7.59 0.20 -0.93
N HIS A 178 7.60 -0.72 0.04
CA HIS A 178 6.53 -1.68 0.24
C HIS A 178 5.19 -1.01 0.59
N LEU A 179 5.23 0.06 1.39
CA LEU A 179 4.04 0.88 1.69
C LEU A 179 3.57 1.61 0.44
N ARG A 180 4.50 2.19 -0.32
CA ARG A 180 4.18 2.93 -1.55
C ARG A 180 3.56 2.05 -2.63
N MET A 181 3.95 0.78 -2.74
CA MET A 181 3.36 -0.15 -3.71
C MET A 181 1.84 -0.31 -3.51
N PHE A 182 1.36 -0.33 -2.27
CA PHE A 182 -0.08 -0.41 -1.99
C PHE A 182 -0.81 0.86 -2.42
N GLU A 183 -0.24 2.03 -2.14
CA GLU A 183 -0.83 3.31 -2.55
C GLU A 183 -0.88 3.44 -4.08
N MET A 184 0.18 3.03 -4.79
CA MET A 184 0.18 3.00 -6.25
C MET A 184 -0.87 2.04 -6.83
N ALA A 185 -1.05 0.89 -6.19
CA ALA A 185 -2.08 -0.07 -6.58
C ALA A 185 -3.49 0.46 -6.30
N LEU A 186 -3.69 1.12 -5.16
CA LEU A 186 -4.95 1.76 -4.81
C LEU A 186 -5.32 2.84 -5.83
N ASP A 187 -4.39 3.75 -6.15
CA ASP A 187 -4.57 4.81 -7.14
C ASP A 187 -4.98 4.23 -8.50
N ALA A 188 -4.25 3.21 -8.99
CA ALA A 188 -4.53 2.57 -10.27
C ALA A 188 -5.90 1.85 -10.29
N VAL A 189 -6.27 1.17 -9.20
CA VAL A 189 -7.57 0.49 -9.11
C VAL A 189 -8.71 1.53 -9.13
N ILE A 190 -8.58 2.61 -8.36
CA ILE A 190 -9.59 3.67 -8.27
C ILE A 190 -9.79 4.37 -9.63
N GLU A 191 -8.69 4.71 -10.30
CA GLU A 191 -8.72 5.48 -11.55
C GLU A 191 -9.16 4.63 -12.73
N GLN A 192 -8.66 3.39 -12.82
CA GLN A 192 -8.74 2.62 -14.07
C GLN A 192 -9.86 1.58 -14.03
N THR A 193 -10.41 1.19 -12.87
CA THR A 193 -11.24 -0.02 -12.81
C THR A 193 -12.58 0.20 -12.11
N ARG A 194 -13.50 -0.76 -12.30
CA ARG A 194 -14.80 -0.83 -11.60
C ARG A 194 -14.70 -1.52 -10.23
N PHE A 195 -13.54 -1.51 -9.59
CA PHE A 195 -13.33 -2.12 -8.28
C PHE A 195 -13.27 -1.07 -7.17
N GLU A 196 -13.72 -1.46 -5.98
CA GLU A 196 -13.55 -0.72 -4.74
C GLU A 196 -12.64 -1.53 -3.82
N VAL A 197 -11.50 -0.95 -3.43
CA VAL A 197 -10.58 -1.60 -2.49
C VAL A 197 -11.17 -1.51 -1.09
N ILE A 198 -11.41 -2.66 -0.47
CA ILE A 198 -12.03 -2.76 0.85
C ILE A 198 -11.02 -3.10 1.96
N GLY A 199 -9.78 -3.43 1.60
CA GLY A 199 -8.70 -3.73 2.54
C GLY A 199 -7.42 -4.18 1.85
N GLY A 200 -6.31 -4.03 2.54
CA GLY A 200 -4.99 -4.47 2.09
C GLY A 200 -4.26 -5.26 3.17
N TYR A 201 -3.54 -6.32 2.78
CA TYR A 201 -2.84 -7.20 3.70
C TYR A 201 -1.39 -7.41 3.29
N TYR A 202 -0.48 -7.21 4.24
CA TYR A 202 0.84 -7.82 4.19
C TYR A 202 0.75 -9.26 4.71
N SER A 203 1.29 -10.21 3.96
CA SER A 203 1.50 -11.60 4.38
C SER A 203 3.00 -11.88 4.43
N PRO A 204 3.63 -11.76 5.62
CA PRO A 204 5.03 -12.11 5.78
C PRO A 204 5.24 -13.61 5.67
N VAL A 205 6.26 -14.01 4.92
CA VAL A 205 6.62 -15.43 4.74
C VAL A 205 6.93 -16.16 6.04
N SER A 206 6.75 -17.49 6.07
CA SER A 206 7.31 -18.40 7.07
C SER A 206 8.84 -18.28 7.23
N SER A 207 9.34 -18.46 8.46
CA SER A 207 10.78 -18.58 8.72
C SER A 207 11.42 -19.80 8.06
N ASN A 208 10.63 -20.76 7.60
CA ASN A 208 11.12 -21.90 6.82
C ASN A 208 11.60 -21.53 5.42
N TYR A 209 11.27 -20.33 4.94
CA TYR A 209 11.84 -19.77 3.73
C TYR A 209 13.31 -19.40 3.98
N LYS A 210 14.24 -20.25 3.54
CA LYS A 210 15.66 -20.10 3.88
C LYS A 210 16.39 -19.08 3.00
N LYS A 211 15.71 -17.96 2.68
CA LYS A 211 16.37 -16.83 2.02
C LYS A 211 17.47 -16.29 2.94
N GLN A 212 18.66 -16.09 2.39
CA GLN A 212 19.78 -15.51 3.13
C GLN A 212 19.39 -14.13 3.70
N GLY A 213 19.72 -13.90 4.97
CA GLY A 213 19.38 -12.64 5.64
C GLY A 213 17.95 -12.50 6.15
N LEU A 214 17.16 -13.58 6.13
CA LEU A 214 15.80 -13.56 6.63
C LEU A 214 15.78 -13.52 8.16
N ALA A 215 15.27 -12.43 8.73
CA ALA A 215 15.02 -12.35 10.17
C ALA A 215 13.89 -13.32 10.58
N PRO A 216 13.84 -13.74 11.86
CA PRO A 216 12.73 -14.53 12.40
C PRO A 216 11.36 -13.91 12.07
N ALA A 217 10.38 -14.76 11.76
CA ALA A 217 9.05 -14.36 11.31
C ALA A 217 8.36 -13.38 12.26
N HIS A 218 8.40 -13.64 13.57
CA HIS A 218 7.78 -12.78 14.58
C HIS A 218 8.34 -11.34 14.56
N HIS A 219 9.64 -11.16 14.30
CA HIS A 219 10.21 -9.82 14.14
C HIS A 219 9.69 -9.12 12.89
N ARG A 220 9.59 -9.84 11.78
CA ARG A 220 9.12 -9.29 10.49
C ARG A 220 7.65 -8.92 10.52
N VAL A 221 6.81 -9.80 11.07
CA VAL A 221 5.40 -9.50 11.36
C VAL A 221 5.30 -8.24 12.21
N ARG A 222 6.07 -8.16 13.30
CA ARG A 222 6.03 -6.98 14.18
C ARG A 222 6.50 -5.70 13.49
N MET A 223 7.53 -5.75 12.66
CA MET A 223 7.98 -4.60 11.88
C MET A 223 6.91 -4.16 10.86
N CYS A 224 6.19 -5.09 10.22
CA CYS A 224 5.07 -4.77 9.35
C CYS A 224 3.92 -4.10 10.11
N GLU A 225 3.58 -4.59 11.31
CA GLU A 225 2.56 -3.96 12.16
C GLU A 225 2.95 -2.53 12.51
N LEU A 226 4.17 -2.34 13.03
CA LEU A 226 4.71 -1.02 13.39
C LEU A 226 4.77 -0.05 12.20
N ALA A 227 4.96 -0.57 10.99
CA ALA A 227 4.88 0.23 9.78
C ALA A 227 3.44 0.66 9.48
N CYS A 228 2.47 -0.25 9.57
CA CYS A 228 1.08 0.03 9.18
C CYS A 228 0.26 0.77 10.24
N GLU A 229 0.52 0.54 11.53
CA GLU A 229 -0.30 0.99 12.66
C GLU A 229 -0.54 2.52 12.64
N ARG A 230 0.46 3.31 12.22
CA ARG A 230 0.39 4.79 12.25
C ARG A 230 0.48 5.47 10.88
N THR A 231 0.83 4.75 9.82
CA THR A 231 0.97 5.36 8.48
C THR A 231 -0.16 4.99 7.53
N SER A 232 -1.07 4.09 7.92
CA SER A 232 -2.16 3.64 7.04
C SER A 232 -3.48 3.50 7.81
N SER A 233 -4.59 3.74 7.11
CA SER A 233 -5.96 3.53 7.58
C SER A 233 -6.58 2.22 7.08
N TRP A 234 -5.97 1.54 6.11
CA TRP A 234 -6.59 0.42 5.37
C TRP A 234 -5.70 -0.83 5.26
N LEU A 235 -4.41 -0.71 5.58
CA LEU A 235 -3.46 -1.81 5.56
C LEU A 235 -3.42 -2.56 6.90
N MET A 236 -3.38 -3.88 6.81
CA MET A 236 -3.28 -4.83 7.90
C MET A 236 -2.13 -5.82 7.65
N VAL A 237 -1.78 -6.59 8.66
CA VAL A 237 -0.76 -7.65 8.58
C VAL A 237 -1.40 -8.94 9.02
N ASP A 238 -1.36 -9.96 8.17
CA ASP A 238 -1.80 -11.32 8.50
C ASP A 238 -0.57 -12.20 8.75
N ALA A 239 -0.49 -12.80 9.94
CA ALA A 239 0.61 -13.68 10.30
C ALA A 239 0.39 -15.16 9.89
N TRP A 240 -0.77 -15.53 9.35
CA TRP A 240 -1.12 -16.93 9.09
C TRP A 240 -0.06 -17.71 8.31
N GLU A 241 0.45 -17.14 7.21
CA GLU A 241 1.50 -17.75 6.39
C GLU A 241 2.76 -18.00 7.22
N SER A 242 3.11 -17.03 8.07
CA SER A 242 4.33 -17.06 8.86
C SER A 242 4.30 -18.11 9.99
N LEU A 243 3.10 -18.44 10.45
CA LEU A 243 2.81 -19.42 11.50
C LEU A 243 2.78 -20.87 10.97
N GLN A 244 2.80 -21.07 9.66
CA GLN A 244 2.80 -22.41 9.08
C GLN A 244 4.13 -23.13 9.35
N PRO A 245 4.09 -24.44 9.71
CA PRO A 245 5.27 -25.22 10.06
C PRO A 245 6.17 -25.53 8.85
N LYS A 246 5.71 -25.26 7.63
CA LYS A 246 6.45 -25.42 6.37
C LYS A 246 6.28 -24.17 5.52
N TYR A 247 7.08 -24.05 4.46
CA TYR A 247 6.84 -23.05 3.43
C TYR A 247 5.45 -23.27 2.80
N THR A 248 4.74 -22.17 2.59
CA THR A 248 3.39 -22.17 2.01
C THR A 248 3.45 -21.52 0.63
N ARG A 249 2.92 -22.21 -0.37
CA ARG A 249 2.85 -21.67 -1.73
C ARG A 249 1.89 -20.48 -1.78
N THR A 250 2.23 -19.47 -2.58
CA THR A 250 1.42 -18.24 -2.70
C THR A 250 -0.05 -18.53 -3.06
N ALA A 251 -0.31 -19.56 -3.88
CA ALA A 251 -1.68 -19.98 -4.22
C ALA A 251 -2.51 -20.34 -2.97
N LEU A 252 -1.92 -21.09 -2.02
CA LEU A 252 -2.58 -21.48 -0.78
C LEU A 252 -2.77 -20.30 0.18
N VAL A 253 -1.86 -19.33 0.16
CA VAL A 253 -2.02 -18.09 0.92
C VAL A 253 -3.26 -17.32 0.41
N LEU A 254 -3.43 -17.19 -0.90
CA LEU A 254 -4.63 -16.56 -1.49
C LEU A 254 -5.91 -17.37 -1.20
N ASP A 255 -5.82 -18.70 -1.17
CA ASP A 255 -6.92 -19.58 -0.76
C ASP A 255 -7.35 -19.31 0.69
N HIS A 256 -6.40 -19.14 1.60
CA HIS A 256 -6.68 -18.78 3.00
C HIS A 256 -7.41 -17.44 3.11
N PHE A 257 -6.95 -16.39 2.41
CA PHE A 257 -7.67 -15.12 2.38
C PHE A 257 -9.10 -15.28 1.82
N ASN A 258 -9.28 -16.14 0.80
CA ASN A 258 -10.60 -16.43 0.26
C ASN A 258 -11.49 -17.16 1.26
N GLU A 259 -10.95 -18.13 1.98
CA GLU A 259 -11.66 -18.83 3.03
C GLU A 259 -12.12 -17.88 4.14
N GLU A 260 -11.22 -17.02 4.64
CA GLU A 260 -11.53 -16.07 5.71
C GLU A 260 -12.57 -15.03 5.29
N ILE A 261 -12.44 -14.48 4.09
CA ILE A 261 -13.28 -13.34 3.64
C ILE A 261 -14.57 -13.81 2.97
N ASN A 262 -14.49 -14.77 2.06
CA ASN A 262 -15.64 -15.18 1.25
C ASN A 262 -16.41 -16.35 1.85
N ILE A 263 -15.73 -17.34 2.44
CA ILE A 263 -16.40 -18.54 2.99
C ILE A 263 -16.88 -18.29 4.42
N LYS A 264 -15.97 -17.97 5.35
CA LYS A 264 -16.30 -17.79 6.78
C LYS A 264 -17.14 -16.54 7.02
N ARG A 265 -16.88 -15.47 6.28
CA ARG A 265 -17.60 -14.19 6.43
C ARG A 265 -18.70 -13.98 5.40
N GLY A 266 -18.77 -14.77 4.34
CA GLY A 266 -19.79 -14.61 3.29
C GLY A 266 -19.57 -13.41 2.38
N GLY A 267 -18.36 -12.85 2.31
CA GLY A 267 -18.04 -11.64 1.55
C GLY A 267 -18.48 -10.34 2.24
N ILE A 268 -18.56 -9.25 1.49
CA ILE A 268 -18.87 -7.91 2.01
C ILE A 268 -20.36 -7.57 1.84
N MET A 269 -20.90 -6.75 2.74
CA MET A 269 -22.27 -6.26 2.66
C MET A 269 -22.39 -5.09 1.67
N THR A 270 -23.51 -4.99 0.95
CA THR A 270 -23.91 -3.80 0.19
C THR A 270 -24.88 -2.95 1.00
N LYS A 271 -25.09 -1.68 0.62
CA LYS A 271 -26.10 -0.82 1.29
C LYS A 271 -27.52 -1.40 1.20
N SER A 272 -27.80 -2.19 0.16
CA SER A 272 -29.03 -2.95 -0.07
C SER A 272 -29.16 -4.22 0.80
N GLY A 273 -28.18 -4.51 1.67
CA GLY A 273 -28.20 -5.67 2.57
C GLY A 273 -27.88 -7.00 1.91
N LYS A 274 -27.41 -7.01 0.66
CA LYS A 274 -26.93 -8.21 -0.04
C LYS A 274 -25.45 -8.41 0.24
N ARG A 275 -25.01 -9.67 0.23
CA ARG A 275 -23.58 -10.02 0.33
C ARG A 275 -22.99 -10.20 -1.06
N ARG A 276 -21.79 -9.68 -1.30
CA ARG A 276 -21.02 -9.88 -2.54
C ARG A 276 -19.67 -10.53 -2.25
N GLY A 277 -19.29 -11.46 -3.12
CA GLY A 277 -17.97 -12.10 -3.08
C GLY A 277 -16.87 -11.09 -3.40
N VAL A 278 -15.84 -11.08 -2.56
CA VAL A 278 -14.68 -10.20 -2.65
C VAL A 278 -13.64 -10.82 -3.58
N LYS A 279 -13.17 -10.06 -4.58
CA LYS A 279 -12.03 -10.48 -5.41
C LYS A 279 -10.77 -10.28 -4.57
N ILE A 280 -9.89 -11.27 -4.55
CA ILE A 280 -8.58 -11.16 -3.92
C ILE A 280 -7.55 -11.08 -5.03
N MET A 281 -6.60 -10.16 -4.91
CA MET A 281 -5.53 -9.99 -5.89
C MET A 281 -4.17 -9.90 -5.22
N LEU A 282 -3.18 -10.55 -5.83
CA LEU A 282 -1.79 -10.50 -5.40
C LEU A 282 -1.15 -9.18 -5.85
N LEU A 283 -0.58 -8.41 -4.94
CA LEU A 283 0.27 -7.26 -5.24
C LEU A 283 1.73 -7.67 -5.23
N ALA A 284 2.43 -7.37 -6.31
CA ALA A 284 3.80 -7.78 -6.53
C ALA A 284 4.63 -6.73 -7.28
N GLY A 285 5.95 -6.80 -7.14
CA GLY A 285 6.88 -6.09 -8.00
C GLY A 285 7.14 -6.84 -9.31
N GLY A 286 7.78 -6.17 -10.27
CA GLY A 286 8.23 -6.77 -11.53
C GLY A 286 9.17 -7.98 -11.36
N ASP A 287 9.94 -8.02 -10.28
CA ASP A 287 10.82 -9.13 -9.93
C ASP A 287 10.06 -10.45 -9.68
N LEU A 288 8.90 -10.38 -9.03
CA LEU A 288 8.10 -11.58 -8.78
C LEU A 288 7.52 -12.16 -10.07
N ILE A 289 6.99 -11.31 -10.96
CA ILE A 289 6.39 -11.80 -12.20
C ILE A 289 7.47 -12.41 -13.11
N GLU A 290 8.67 -11.83 -13.16
CA GLU A 290 9.80 -12.42 -13.89
C GLU A 290 10.12 -13.84 -13.36
N SER A 291 10.18 -14.03 -12.04
CA SER A 291 10.39 -15.36 -11.44
C SER A 291 9.27 -16.36 -11.77
N MET A 292 8.05 -15.89 -12.04
CA MET A 292 6.92 -16.76 -12.43
C MET A 292 7.09 -17.36 -13.83
N GLY A 293 7.90 -16.75 -14.70
CA GLY A 293 8.20 -17.32 -16.02
C GLY A 293 9.47 -18.16 -16.05
N GLU A 294 10.19 -18.28 -14.92
CA GLU A 294 11.33 -19.19 -14.82
C GLU A 294 10.85 -20.65 -14.88
N PRO A 295 11.38 -21.46 -15.82
CA PRO A 295 10.94 -22.85 -15.98
C PRO A 295 11.15 -23.67 -14.71
N ASP A 296 10.14 -24.46 -14.35
CA ASP A 296 10.20 -25.42 -13.23
C ASP A 296 10.41 -24.79 -11.84
N VAL A 297 10.14 -23.48 -11.70
CA VAL A 297 10.11 -22.76 -10.42
C VAL A 297 8.70 -22.74 -9.83
N TRP A 298 7.71 -22.41 -10.65
CA TRP A 298 6.30 -22.36 -10.26
C TRP A 298 5.54 -23.50 -10.95
N ALA A 299 4.63 -24.14 -10.21
CA ALA A 299 3.76 -25.14 -10.81
C ALA A 299 2.72 -24.46 -11.71
N ASP A 300 2.52 -24.97 -12.93
CA ASP A 300 1.53 -24.43 -13.87
C ASP A 300 0.13 -24.33 -13.26
N GLN A 301 -0.26 -25.32 -12.44
CA GLN A 301 -1.52 -25.31 -11.70
C GLN A 301 -1.63 -24.08 -10.78
N ASP A 302 -0.55 -23.71 -10.11
CA ASP A 302 -0.53 -22.52 -9.24
C ASP A 302 -0.59 -21.24 -10.06
N LEU A 303 0.09 -21.18 -11.21
CA LEU A 303 0.02 -20.01 -12.09
C LEU A 303 -1.40 -19.81 -12.64
N HIS A 304 -2.04 -20.87 -13.12
CA HIS A 304 -3.46 -20.83 -13.53
C HIS A 304 -4.39 -20.44 -12.39
N HIS A 305 -4.10 -20.87 -11.16
CA HIS A 305 -4.91 -20.54 -9.99
C HIS A 305 -4.75 -19.08 -9.58
N ILE A 306 -3.51 -18.63 -9.41
CA ILE A 306 -3.17 -17.26 -9.01
C ILE A 306 -3.64 -16.27 -10.08
N LEU A 307 -3.27 -16.46 -11.34
CA LEU A 307 -3.58 -15.51 -12.41
C LEU A 307 -5.01 -15.65 -12.94
N GLY A 308 -5.54 -16.88 -12.99
CA GLY A 308 -6.87 -17.14 -13.54
C GLY A 308 -8.02 -16.89 -12.57
N LYS A 309 -7.87 -17.21 -11.28
CA LYS A 309 -8.96 -17.09 -10.29
C LYS A 309 -8.90 -15.82 -9.46
N TYR A 310 -7.70 -15.44 -9.03
CA TYR A 310 -7.49 -14.25 -8.20
C TYR A 310 -7.15 -13.03 -9.05
N GLY A 311 -5.96 -13.03 -9.64
CA GLY A 311 -5.38 -11.95 -10.42
C GLY A 311 -4.17 -11.31 -9.72
N CYS A 312 -3.46 -10.47 -10.46
CA CYS A 312 -2.22 -9.85 -10.02
C CYS A 312 -2.18 -8.34 -10.33
N LEU A 313 -1.70 -7.55 -9.37
CA LEU A 313 -1.36 -6.14 -9.49
C LEU A 313 0.16 -6.06 -9.51
N ILE A 314 0.74 -5.67 -10.65
CA ILE A 314 2.19 -5.68 -10.84
C ILE A 314 2.69 -4.25 -10.92
N VAL A 315 3.53 -3.85 -9.96
CA VAL A 315 4.24 -2.57 -10.01
C VAL A 315 5.52 -2.73 -10.81
N GLU A 316 5.53 -2.12 -12.00
CA GLU A 316 6.67 -2.12 -12.93
C GLU A 316 7.80 -1.22 -12.39
N ARG A 317 9.01 -1.78 -12.29
CA ARG A 317 10.22 -1.08 -11.85
C ARG A 317 11.09 -0.72 -13.05
N THR A 318 12.08 0.16 -12.84
CA THR A 318 13.04 0.54 -13.88
C THR A 318 13.77 -0.68 -14.43
N GLY A 319 13.66 -0.89 -15.75
CA GLY A 319 14.39 -1.93 -16.48
C GLY A 319 13.66 -3.26 -16.64
N SER A 320 12.44 -3.42 -16.11
CA SER A 320 11.60 -4.60 -16.34
C SER A 320 10.49 -4.28 -17.35
N ASP A 321 10.55 -4.81 -18.58
CA ASP A 321 9.43 -4.71 -19.52
C ASP A 321 8.43 -5.84 -19.26
N VAL A 322 7.57 -5.60 -18.26
CA VAL A 322 6.55 -6.56 -17.84
C VAL A 322 5.60 -6.90 -19.00
N ARG A 323 5.27 -5.93 -19.87
CA ARG A 323 4.32 -6.17 -20.97
C ARG A 323 4.90 -7.11 -22.02
N SER A 324 6.15 -6.89 -22.42
CA SER A 324 6.82 -7.82 -23.35
C SER A 324 6.97 -9.21 -22.73
N PHE A 325 7.26 -9.28 -21.43
CA PHE A 325 7.33 -10.55 -20.72
C PHE A 325 5.99 -11.30 -20.68
N LEU A 326 4.88 -10.61 -20.37
CA LEU A 326 3.54 -11.18 -20.41
C LEU A 326 3.14 -11.71 -21.80
N LEU A 327 3.68 -11.14 -22.88
CA LEU A 327 3.46 -11.63 -24.25
C LEU A 327 4.26 -12.90 -24.56
N SER A 328 5.40 -13.10 -23.89
CA SER A 328 6.31 -14.22 -24.16
C SER A 328 5.92 -15.54 -23.48
N HIS A 329 5.02 -15.51 -22.50
CA HIS A 329 4.67 -16.69 -21.70
C HIS A 329 3.18 -17.04 -21.82
N ASP A 330 2.89 -18.28 -22.24
CA ASP A 330 1.53 -18.72 -22.65
C ASP A 330 0.47 -18.56 -21.54
N ILE A 331 0.76 -19.02 -20.32
CA ILE A 331 -0.18 -18.94 -19.19
C ILE A 331 -0.46 -17.48 -18.81
N MET A 332 0.58 -16.65 -18.78
CA MET A 332 0.46 -15.23 -18.45
C MET A 332 -0.32 -14.48 -19.51
N TYR A 333 -0.09 -14.80 -20.78
CA TYR A 333 -0.85 -14.22 -21.88
C TYR A 333 -2.31 -14.64 -21.84
N GLU A 334 -2.60 -15.91 -21.53
CA GLU A 334 -3.96 -16.43 -21.36
C GLU A 334 -4.71 -15.62 -20.29
N HIS A 335 -4.11 -15.45 -19.11
CA HIS A 335 -4.71 -14.77 -17.95
C HIS A 335 -4.45 -13.25 -17.90
N ARG A 336 -3.91 -12.64 -18.96
CA ARG A 336 -3.49 -11.22 -18.99
C ARG A 336 -4.59 -10.22 -18.60
N LYS A 337 -5.86 -10.57 -18.81
CA LYS A 337 -7.02 -9.74 -18.43
C LYS A 337 -7.21 -9.62 -16.91
N ASN A 338 -6.60 -10.53 -16.14
CA ASN A 338 -6.57 -10.51 -14.67
C ASN A 338 -5.27 -9.90 -14.12
N ILE A 339 -4.43 -9.30 -14.98
CA ILE A 339 -3.16 -8.70 -14.59
C ILE A 339 -3.22 -7.21 -14.89
N LEU A 340 -3.12 -6.38 -13.84
CA LEU A 340 -3.02 -4.93 -13.97
C LEU A 340 -1.57 -4.50 -13.76
N VAL A 341 -0.94 -3.99 -14.82
CA VAL A 341 0.43 -3.46 -14.76
C VAL A 341 0.40 -1.96 -14.43
N ILE A 342 1.04 -1.60 -13.32
CA ILE A 342 1.05 -0.26 -12.74
C ILE A 342 2.44 0.34 -12.93
N LYS A 343 2.51 1.48 -13.63
CA LYS A 343 3.78 2.16 -13.87
C LYS A 343 4.23 2.96 -12.65
N GLN A 344 5.50 2.80 -12.28
CA GLN A 344 6.12 3.65 -11.28
C GLN A 344 6.54 5.00 -11.88
N LEU A 345 5.77 6.06 -11.56
CA LEU A 345 6.08 7.42 -12.03
C LEU A 345 7.23 8.07 -11.23
N ILE A 346 7.37 7.72 -9.95
CA ILE A 346 8.44 8.20 -9.08
C ILE A 346 9.33 7.03 -8.71
N TYR A 347 10.55 7.06 -9.23
CA TYR A 347 11.51 5.99 -9.02
C TYR A 347 12.03 5.99 -7.59
N ASN A 348 11.76 4.90 -6.89
CA ASN A 348 12.28 4.62 -5.58
C ASN A 348 12.80 3.19 -5.56
N ASP A 349 14.11 3.03 -5.43
CA ASP A 349 14.83 1.76 -5.53
C ASP A 349 15.38 1.27 -4.17
N ILE A 350 14.59 1.50 -3.12
CA ILE A 350 14.89 1.03 -1.76
C ILE A 350 14.51 -0.45 -1.63
N SER A 351 15.52 -1.33 -1.59
CA SER A 351 15.34 -2.76 -1.31
C SER A 351 15.74 -3.11 0.13
N SER A 352 15.12 -4.14 0.71
CA SER A 352 15.48 -4.62 2.05
C SER A 352 16.96 -5.06 2.12
N THR A 353 17.50 -5.60 1.02
CA THR A 353 18.92 -5.98 0.88
C THR A 353 19.85 -4.77 1.08
N LYS A 354 19.56 -3.63 0.44
CA LYS A 354 20.32 -2.38 0.64
C LYS A 354 20.18 -1.85 2.07
N ILE A 355 18.99 -1.97 2.66
CA ILE A 355 18.77 -1.58 4.07
C ILE A 355 19.63 -2.40 5.03
N ARG A 356 19.64 -3.74 4.89
CA ARG A 356 20.50 -4.60 5.73
C ARG A 356 21.97 -4.26 5.55
N LEU A 357 22.42 -3.98 4.33
CA LEU A 357 23.79 -3.53 4.06
C LEU A 357 24.12 -2.22 4.78
N PHE A 358 23.20 -1.24 4.76
CA PHE A 358 23.41 0.05 5.41
C PHE A 358 23.54 -0.12 6.93
N ILE A 359 22.65 -0.92 7.53
CA ILE A 359 22.70 -1.23 8.97
C ILE A 359 24.03 -1.89 9.33
N ARG A 360 24.48 -2.91 8.57
CA ARG A 360 25.77 -3.60 8.81
C ARG A 360 26.98 -2.67 8.73
N ARG A 361 26.92 -1.66 7.86
CA ARG A 361 28.00 -0.66 7.70
C ARG A 361 27.88 0.51 8.69
N GLY A 362 26.93 0.46 9.61
CA GLY A 362 26.65 1.55 10.54
C GLY A 362 26.20 2.83 9.84
N MET A 363 25.60 2.74 8.65
CA MET A 363 25.05 3.88 7.92
C MET A 363 23.61 4.14 8.33
N SER A 364 23.19 5.41 8.28
CA SER A 364 21.82 5.78 8.60
C SER A 364 20.82 5.22 7.57
N VAL A 365 19.72 4.69 8.08
CA VAL A 365 18.55 4.25 7.30
C VAL A 365 17.32 5.12 7.56
N GLN A 366 17.51 6.26 8.23
CA GLN A 366 16.46 7.23 8.49
C GLN A 366 15.83 7.70 7.17
N TYR A 367 14.51 7.88 7.16
CA TYR A 367 13.70 8.23 5.99
C TYR A 367 13.62 7.15 4.89
N LEU A 368 14.28 5.99 5.06
CA LEU A 368 14.10 4.82 4.19
C LEU A 368 13.08 3.82 4.76
N LEU A 369 12.87 3.88 6.08
CA LEU A 369 11.89 3.10 6.84
C LEU A 369 11.11 4.00 7.80
N PRO A 370 9.92 3.56 8.25
CA PRO A 370 9.25 4.17 9.40
C PRO A 370 10.16 4.18 10.64
N ASN A 371 10.14 5.29 11.40
CA ASN A 371 10.97 5.44 12.60
C ASN A 371 10.71 4.34 13.65
N SER A 372 9.45 3.88 13.76
CA SER A 372 9.05 2.76 14.61
C SER A 372 9.79 1.46 14.26
N VAL A 373 9.96 1.18 12.97
CA VAL A 373 10.70 0.02 12.46
C VAL A 373 12.20 0.16 12.75
N ILE A 374 12.77 1.36 12.53
CA ILE A 374 14.19 1.62 12.79
C ILE A 374 14.51 1.38 14.27
N ARG A 375 13.67 1.88 15.18
CA ARG A 375 13.82 1.65 16.61
C ARG A 375 13.71 0.18 16.97
N TYR A 376 12.73 -0.53 16.41
CA TYR A 376 12.58 -1.96 16.65
C TYR A 376 13.83 -2.75 16.25
N ILE A 377 14.39 -2.43 15.08
CA ILE A 377 15.65 -3.01 14.59
C ILE A 377 16.79 -2.74 15.59
N GLN A 378 16.93 -1.50 16.08
CA GLN A 378 17.97 -1.12 17.03
C GLN A 378 17.80 -1.80 18.39
N GLN A 379 16.57 -1.87 18.91
CA GLN A 379 16.26 -2.49 20.21
C GLN A 379 16.54 -4.00 20.22
N HIS A 380 16.28 -4.67 19.09
CA HIS A 380 16.46 -6.11 18.95
C HIS A 380 17.80 -6.49 18.29
N ASN A 381 18.68 -5.53 18.03
CA ASN A 381 19.98 -5.72 17.34
C ASN A 381 19.86 -6.55 16.04
N LEU A 382 18.82 -6.29 15.25
CA LEU A 382 18.58 -7.03 14.01
C LEU A 382 19.54 -6.59 12.92
N TYR A 383 19.95 -7.54 12.07
CA TYR A 383 20.79 -7.32 10.89
C TYR A 383 22.24 -6.87 11.17
N GLY A 384 22.76 -7.15 12.37
CA GLY A 384 24.16 -6.88 12.73
C GLY A 384 25.18 -7.89 12.19
N ASP A 385 24.75 -9.12 11.91
CA ASP A 385 25.64 -10.22 11.53
C ASP A 385 26.14 -10.15 10.07
N SER A 386 27.31 -10.73 9.81
CA SER A 386 27.96 -10.69 8.50
C SER A 386 27.30 -11.64 7.48
N GLU A 387 26.48 -11.11 6.59
CA GLU A 387 26.17 -11.78 5.30
C GLU A 387 27.36 -11.62 4.33
N PRO A 388 27.75 -12.65 3.56
CA PRO A 388 28.82 -12.56 2.57
C PRO A 388 28.52 -11.47 1.52
N VAL A 389 29.46 -10.54 1.33
CA VAL A 389 29.29 -9.32 0.50
C VAL A 389 29.08 -9.62 -0.99
N LYS A 390 29.61 -10.75 -1.49
CA LYS A 390 29.47 -11.16 -2.90
C LYS A 390 28.01 -11.29 -3.35
N GLU A 391 27.09 -11.58 -2.43
CA GLU A 391 25.69 -11.87 -2.74
C GLU A 391 24.79 -10.64 -2.68
N VAL A 392 25.23 -9.57 -2.01
CA VAL A 392 24.48 -8.30 -1.87
C VAL A 392 24.43 -7.53 -3.19
N MET A 393 25.43 -7.76 -4.07
CA MET A 393 25.55 -7.10 -5.37
C MET A 393 25.23 -8.04 -6.54
N SER A 394 24.97 -9.34 -6.30
CA SER A 394 24.70 -10.33 -7.36
C SER A 394 23.24 -10.43 -7.78
N GLU A 395 22.30 -9.69 -7.17
CA GLU A 395 20.91 -9.61 -7.64
C GLU A 395 20.75 -8.77 -8.94
N ARG A 396 21.84 -8.38 -9.62
CA ARG A 396 21.95 -8.07 -11.07
C ARG A 396 23.31 -7.45 -11.39
N ALA A 397 24.22 -8.29 -11.88
CA ALA A 397 25.31 -7.87 -12.75
C ALA A 397 25.52 -9.00 -13.76
N ASP A 398 24.69 -8.98 -14.80
CA ASP A 398 25.05 -9.30 -16.20
C ASP A 398 23.92 -8.83 -17.13
#